data_AF-A0A965QIQ4-F1
#
_entry.id   AF-A0A965QIQ4-F1
#
_cell.length_a   1.000
_cell.length_b   1.000
_cell.length_c   1.000
_cell.angle_alpha   90.00
_cell.angle_beta   90.00
_cell.angle_gamma   90.00
#
_symmetry.space_group_name_H-M   'P 1'
#
loop_
_entity.id
_entity.type
_entity.pdbx_description
1 polymer ?
#
loop_
_entity_poly.entity_id
_entity_poly.type
_entity_poly.pdbx_seq_one_letter_code
_entity_poly.pdbx_strand_id
1 'polypeptide(L)' 'MQKAAQSKVELAIDQTNGFVSVVRIDFRNGNRTLINFNSFKGGKVASDSFEFTPPPGTAVDKR' A
#
# COMPACT_ATOMS: atom_id res chain seq x y z
N MET A 1 16.29 14.25 -12.36
CA MET A 1 15.61 13.95 -11.09
C MET A 1 15.89 12.49 -10.75
N GLN A 2 16.53 12.20 -9.62
CA GLN A 2 16.79 10.83 -9.21
C GLN A 2 15.45 10.21 -8.80
N LYS A 3 15.00 9.15 -9.50
CA LYS A 3 13.81 8.38 -9.14
C LYS A 3 13.92 8.04 -7.65
N ALA A 4 12.89 8.29 -6.86
CA ALA A 4 12.88 7.95 -5.43
C ALA A 4 12.98 6.43 -5.27
N ALA A 5 14.20 5.92 -5.32
CA ALA A 5 14.48 4.51 -5.14
C ALA A 5 14.46 4.21 -3.64
N GLN A 6 13.78 3.13 -3.28
CA GLN A 6 13.72 2.63 -1.92
C GLN A 6 15.14 2.22 -1.49
N SER A 7 15.50 2.53 -0.24
CA SER A 7 16.74 2.06 0.39
C SER A 7 16.45 0.95 1.41
N LYS A 8 15.34 1.06 2.14
CA LYS A 8 14.95 0.10 3.17
C LYS A 8 13.42 -0.01 3.26
N VAL A 9 12.95 -1.23 3.52
CA VAL A 9 11.55 -1.49 3.90
C VAL A 9 11.56 -2.29 5.20
N GLU A 10 10.76 -1.85 6.18
CA GLU A 10 10.55 -2.53 7.46
C GLU A 10 9.05 -2.84 7.65
N LEU A 11 8.74 -4.01 8.19
CA LEU A 11 7.38 -4.47 8.44
C LEU A 11 7.23 -4.82 9.93
N ALA A 12 6.18 -4.32 10.57
CA ALA A 12 5.72 -4.84 11.84
C ALA A 12 4.62 -5.88 11.58
N ILE A 13 4.89 -7.13 11.95
CA ILE A 13 4.00 -8.27 11.64
C ILE A 13 3.59 -8.96 12.94
N ASP A 14 2.29 -9.04 13.19
CA ASP A 14 1.71 -9.91 14.20
C ASP A 14 1.91 -11.38 13.78
N GLN A 15 2.71 -12.10 14.55
CA GLN A 15 3.08 -13.48 14.24
C GLN A 15 1.94 -14.49 14.43
N THR A 16 0.85 -14.11 15.09
CA THR A 16 -0.28 -15.01 15.36
C THR A 16 -1.20 -15.19 14.15
N ASN A 17 -1.34 -14.14 13.34
CA ASN A 17 -2.31 -14.07 12.24
C ASN A 17 -1.70 -13.52 10.93
N GLY A 18 -0.43 -13.11 10.94
CA GLY A 18 0.27 -12.55 9.79
C GLY A 18 -0.11 -11.09 9.47
N PHE A 19 -0.83 -10.40 10.36
CA PHE A 19 -1.26 -9.03 10.15
C PHE A 19 -0.08 -8.07 10.14
N VAL A 20 0.08 -7.32 9.05
CA VAL A 20 1.04 -6.22 8.95
C VAL A 20 0.41 -4.96 9.53
N SER A 21 0.84 -4.54 10.72
CA SER A 21 0.32 -3.34 11.38
C SER A 21 1.02 -2.07 10.92
N VAL A 22 2.28 -2.17 10.49
CA VAL A 22 3.09 -1.02 10.03
C VAL A 22 3.96 -1.41 8.83
N VAL A 23 3.98 -0.54 7.82
CA VAL A 23 4.96 -0.54 6.74
C VAL A 23 5.75 0.76 6.79
N ARG A 24 7.07 0.67 6.96
CA ARG A 24 7.97 1.82 6.83
C ARG A 24 8.82 1.68 5.57
N ILE A 25 8.86 2.73 4.77
CA ILE A 25 9.67 2.82 3.56
C ILE A 25 10.60 4.01 3.70
N ASP A 26 11.91 3.74 3.74
CA ASP A 26 12.94 4.76 3.66
C ASP A 26 13.44 4.85 2.21
N PHE A 27 13.58 6.08 1.72
CA PHE A 27 14.03 6.37 0.36
C PHE A 27 15.48 6.88 0.39
N ARG A 28 16.22 6.63 -0.71
CA ARG A 28 17.61 7.09 -0.85
C ARG A 28 17.77 8.61 -0.82
N ASN A 29 16.71 9.35 -1.11
CA ASN A 29 16.69 10.81 -1.02
C ASN A 29 16.46 11.33 0.42
N GLY A 30 16.41 10.45 1.42
CA GLY A 30 16.18 10.79 2.82
C GLY A 30 14.71 10.88 3.23
N ASN A 31 13.78 10.81 2.28
CA ASN A 31 12.35 10.80 2.62
C ASN A 31 11.95 9.47 3.26
N ARG A 32 10.90 9.52 4.09
CA ARG A 32 10.30 8.37 4.74
C ARG A 32 8.78 8.39 4.57
N THR A 33 8.22 7.23 4.26
CA THR A 33 6.77 6.99 4.29
C THR A 33 6.45 5.95 5.36
N LEU A 34 5.41 6.22 6.15
CA LEU A 34 4.87 5.30 7.14
C LEU A 34 3.39 5.02 6.82
N ILE A 35 3.02 3.76 6.73
CA ILE A 35 1.64 3.31 6.55
C ILE A 35 1.26 2.48 7.77
N ASN A 36 0.22 2.91 8.49
CA ASN A 36 -0.31 2.21 9.65
C ASN A 36 -1.65 1.56 9.30
N PHE A 37 -1.77 0.27 9.57
CA PHE A 37 -3.02 -0.48 9.44
C PHE A 37 -3.59 -0.71 10.83
N ASN A 38 -4.84 -0.30 11.03
CA ASN A 38 -5.48 -0.35 12.36
C ASN A 38 -6.29 -1.63 12.59
N SER A 39 -6.58 -2.39 11.54
CA SER A 39 -7.39 -3.60 11.62
C SER A 39 -7.07 -4.56 10.50
N PHE A 40 -7.28 -5.85 10.76
CA PHE A 40 -7.26 -6.90 9.77
C PHE A 40 -8.49 -7.78 9.91
N LYS A 41 -9.07 -8.12 8.75
CA LYS A 41 -10.14 -9.10 8.65
C LYS A 41 -9.73 -10.15 7.64
N GLY A 42 -9.50 -11.37 8.12
CA GLY A 42 -9.25 -12.52 7.25
C GLY A 42 -10.47 -12.90 6.44
N GLY A 43 -10.24 -13.68 5.37
CA GLY A 43 -11.30 -14.20 4.50
C GLY A 43 -11.14 -13.76 3.05
N LYS A 44 -12.04 -14.27 2.20
CA LYS A 44 -12.05 -13.93 0.77
C LYS A 44 -12.64 -12.53 0.56
N VAL A 45 -11.92 -11.70 -0.19
CA VAL A 45 -12.42 -10.40 -0.69
C VAL A 45 -13.10 -10.65 -2.04
N ALA A 46 -14.20 -9.96 -2.30
CA ALA A 46 -14.92 -10.06 -3.57
C ALA A 46 -14.06 -9.51 -4.72
N SER A 47 -14.11 -10.15 -5.89
CA SER A 47 -13.20 -9.82 -7.01
C SER A 47 -13.45 -8.43 -7.60
N ASP A 48 -14.69 -7.96 -7.55
CA ASP A 48 -15.11 -6.61 -7.95
C ASP A 48 -14.43 -5.49 -7.15
N SER A 49 -13.94 -5.78 -5.95
CA SER A 49 -13.19 -4.83 -5.12
C SER A 49 -11.82 -4.47 -5.71
N PHE A 50 -11.38 -5.22 -6.73
CA PHE A 50 -10.13 -4.99 -7.47
C PHE A 50 -10.38 -4.41 -8.86
N GLU A 51 -11.62 -4.10 -9.22
CA GLU A 51 -11.98 -3.47 -10.48
C GLU A 51 -12.23 -1.97 -10.28
N PHE A 52 -11.77 -1.15 -11.22
CA PHE A 52 -12.04 0.29 -11.21
C PHE A 52 -13.07 0.64 -12.26
N THR A 53 -14.24 1.11 -11.82
CA THR A 53 -15.23 1.74 -12.69
C THR A 53 -15.24 3.25 -12.42
N PRO A 54 -14.78 4.08 -13.36
CA PRO A 54 -14.76 5.53 -13.17
C PRO A 54 -16.19 6.09 -13.09
N PRO A 55 -16.47 7.02 -12.17
CA PRO A 55 -17.72 7.79 -12.20
C PRO A 55 -17.90 8.54 -13.54
N PRO A 56 -19.15 8.83 -13.96
CA PRO A 56 -19.40 9.59 -15.18
C PRO A 56 -18.64 10.93 -15.20
N GLY A 57 -18.02 11.26 -16.35
CA GLY A 57 -17.23 12.49 -16.50
C GLY A 57 -15.79 12.41 -15.97
N THR A 58 -15.37 11.28 -15.40
CA THR A 58 -13.96 11.09 -14.99
C THR A 58 -13.06 10.98 -16.22
N ALA A 59 -12.05 11.86 -16.31
CA ALA A 59 -10.98 11.70 -17.28
C ALA A 59 -10.11 10.51 -16.89
N VAL A 60 -10.05 9.49 -17.75
CA VAL A 60 -9.23 8.29 -17.53
C VAL A 60 -8.04 8.32 -18.47
N ASP A 61 -6.84 8.30 -17.90
CA ASP A 61 -5.58 8.17 -18.63
C ASP A 61 -5.29 6.68 -18.89
N LYS A 62 -5.35 6.26 -20.16
CA LYS A 62 -5.20 4.85 -20.59
C LYS A 62 -3.75 4.51 -20.97
N ARG A 63 -2.77 4.92 -20.15
CA ARG A 63 -1.34 4.67 -20.43
C ARG A 63 -1.01 3.21 -20.67
#